data_AF-A0A402BFG7-F1
#
_entry.id   AF-A0A402BFG7-F1
#
_cell.length_a   1.000
_cell.length_b   1.000
_cell.length_c   1.000
_cell.angle_alpha   90.00
_cell.angle_beta   90.00
_cell.angle_gamma   90.00
#
_symmetry.space_group_name_H-M   'P 1'
#
loop_
_entity.id
_entity.type
_entity.pdbx_description
1 polymer ?
#
loop_
_entity_poly.entity_id
_entity_poly.type
_entity_poly.pdbx_seq_one_letter_code
_entity_poly.pdbx_strand_id
1 'polypeptide(L)' 'MDDSITQMRLSMRLEKYLSDYTEKNVRKDTLFREEWDTAWYVADTARIKNILTPELVDDVRLALDKLEPTRAMPL' A
#
# COMPACT_ATOMS: atom_id res chain seq x y z
N MET A 1 25.75 -3.54 5.68
CA MET A 1 25.58 -2.94 4.35
C MET A 1 24.90 -3.99 3.47
N ASP A 2 23.60 -4.16 3.62
CA ASP A 2 22.80 -5.12 2.80
C ASP A 2 21.32 -4.69 2.69
N ASP A 3 21.02 -3.44 3.04
CA ASP A 3 19.63 -2.95 3.08
C ASP A 3 19.15 -2.39 1.74
N SER A 4 20.03 -2.06 0.79
CA SER A 4 19.62 -1.45 -0.48
C SER A 4 18.76 -2.37 -1.34
N ILE A 5 19.05 -3.68 -1.38
CA ILE A 5 18.25 -4.66 -2.12
C ILE A 5 16.89 -4.87 -1.46
N THR A 6 16.86 -4.92 -0.12
CA THR A 6 15.62 -5.04 0.66
C THR A 6 14.73 -3.83 0.47
N GLN A 7 15.29 -2.62 0.59
CA GLN A 7 14.59 -1.36 0.35
C GLN A 7 14.05 -1.25 -1.08
N MET A 8 14.83 -1.67 -2.08
CA MET A 8 14.40 -1.71 -3.48
C MET A 8 13.22 -2.66 -3.68
N ARG A 9 13.28 -3.88 -3.13
CA ARG A 9 12.17 -4.86 -3.23
C ARG A 9 10.91 -4.36 -2.54
N LEU A 10 11.03 -3.73 -1.37
CA LEU A 10 9.88 -3.16 -0.66
C LEU A 10 9.28 -1.99 -1.45
N SER A 11 10.12 -1.14 -2.03
CA SER A 11 9.67 -0.03 -2.90
C SER A 11 8.89 -0.53 -4.12
N MET A 12 9.39 -1.57 -4.79
CA MET A 12 8.68 -2.18 -5.94
C MET A 12 7.32 -2.76 -5.54
N ARG A 13 7.21 -3.37 -4.35
CA ARG A 13 5.91 -3.86 -3.84
C ARG A 13 4.95 -2.71 -3.56
N LEU A 14 5.45 -1.64 -2.96
CA LEU A 14 4.66 -0.45 -2.69
C LEU A 14 4.11 0.18 -3.98
N GLU A 15 4.94 0.33 -5.01
CA GLU A 15 4.52 0.83 -6.33
C GLU A 15 3.46 -0.06 -7.01
N LYS A 16 3.53 -1.38 -6.79
CA LYS A 16 2.51 -2.29 -7.28
C LYS A 16 1.15 -2.00 -6.64
N TYR A 17 1.10 -1.77 -5.32
CA TYR A 17 -0.16 -1.44 -4.64
C TYR A 17 -0.75 -0.10 -5.10
N LEU A 18 0.09 0.89 -5.44
CA LEU A 18 -0.39 2.14 -6.03
C LEU A 18 -0.99 1.94 -7.41
N SER A 19 -0.34 1.10 -8.24
CA SER A 19 -0.83 0.76 -9.57
C SER A 19 -2.19 0.08 -9.44
N ASP A 20 -2.31 -0.91 -8.55
CA ASP A 20 -3.56 -1.61 -8.26
C ASP A 20 -4.67 -0.64 -7.79
N TYR A 21 -4.34 0.31 -6.90
CA TYR A 21 -5.28 1.35 -6.45
C TYR A 21 -5.76 2.23 -7.61
N THR A 22 -4.84 2.65 -8.49
CA THR A 22 -5.12 3.53 -9.63
C THR A 22 -5.97 2.81 -10.69
N GLU A 23 -5.65 1.56 -11.00
CA GLU A 23 -6.40 0.73 -11.94
C GLU A 23 -7.82 0.45 -11.47
N LYS A 24 -8.00 0.22 -10.17
CA LYS A 24 -9.32 -0.09 -9.58
C LYS A 24 -10.27 1.11 -9.54
N ASN A 25 -9.78 2.31 -9.89
CA ASN A 25 -10.55 3.55 -9.95
C ASN A 25 -11.49 3.69 -8.72
N VAL A 26 -10.93 3.39 -7.54
CA VAL A 26 -11.67 3.30 -6.28
C VAL A 26 -12.42 4.62 -6.10
N ARG A 27 -13.75 4.56 -6.09
CA ARG A 27 -14.60 5.75 -6.02
C ARG A 27 -14.16 6.60 -4.83
N LYS A 28 -14.00 7.91 -5.08
CA LYS A 28 -13.48 8.89 -4.10
C LYS A 28 -14.30 8.98 -2.80
N ASP A 29 -15.51 8.44 -2.79
CA ASP A 29 -16.47 8.40 -1.66
C ASP A 29 -16.48 7.06 -0.89
N THR A 30 -15.36 6.33 -0.87
CA THR A 30 -15.23 5.14 -0.04
C THR A 30 -14.84 5.54 1.39
N LEU A 31 -15.58 5.03 2.40
CA LEU A 31 -15.35 5.30 3.83
C LEU A 31 -13.92 4.98 4.31
N PHE A 32 -13.20 4.13 3.58
CA PHE A 32 -11.85 3.67 3.93
C PHE A 32 -10.72 4.46 3.24
N ARG A 33 -11.05 5.52 2.50
CA ARG A 33 -10.06 6.32 1.77
C ARG A 33 -9.05 7.02 2.68
N GLU A 34 -9.50 7.48 3.84
CA GLU A 34 -8.61 8.13 4.84
C GLU A 34 -7.57 7.15 5.40
N GLU A 35 -7.95 5.89 5.62
CA GLU A 35 -7.01 4.84 6.06
C GLU A 35 -5.97 4.54 4.98
N TRP A 36 -6.39 4.47 3.72
CA TRP A 36 -5.48 4.30 2.58
C TRP A 36 -4.53 5.47 2.42
N ASP A 37 -5.04 6.71 2.40
CA ASP A 37 -4.22 7.90 2.22
C ASP A 37 -3.18 8.01 3.35
N THR A 38 -3.56 7.65 4.58
CA THR A 38 -2.65 7.61 5.74
C THR A 38 -1.59 6.52 5.60
N ALA A 39 -1.98 5.27 5.33
CA ALA A 39 -1.05 4.16 5.20
C ALA A 39 -0.06 4.40 4.04
N TRP A 40 -0.57 4.87 2.90
CA TRP A 40 0.23 5.22 1.74
C TRP A 40 1.24 6.33 2.06
N TYR A 41 0.80 7.41 2.71
CA TYR A 41 1.67 8.53 3.06
C TYR A 41 2.81 8.11 4.01
N VAL A 42 2.52 7.28 5.01
CA VAL A 42 3.53 6.78 5.94
C VAL A 42 4.56 5.90 5.21
N ALA A 43 4.10 4.97 4.37
CA ALA A 43 4.98 4.09 3.62
C ALA A 43 5.83 4.84 2.58
N ASP A 44 5.26 5.81 1.85
CA ASP A 44 6.03 6.62 0.88
C ASP A 44 7.07 7.51 1.58
N THR A 45 6.73 8.08 2.73
CA THR A 45 7.69 8.83 3.56
C THR A 45 8.85 7.94 4.02
N ALA A 46 8.55 6.71 4.44
CA ALA A 46 9.56 5.73 4.84
C ALA A 46 10.44 5.29 3.65
N ARG A 47 9.84 5.13 2.47
CA ARG A 47 10.54 4.86 1.21
C ARG A 47 11.54 5.97 0.88
N ILE A 48 11.12 7.24 0.91
CA ILE A 48 11.98 8.39 0.63
C ILE A 48 13.15 8.48 1.63
N LYS A 49 12.90 8.12 2.89
CA LYS A 49 13.91 8.08 3.95
C LYS A 49 14.76 6.80 3.96
N ASN A 50 14.49 5.86 3.05
CA ASN A 50 15.17 4.56 2.94
C ASN A 50 15.12 3.73 4.24
N ILE A 51 14.00 3.83 4.96
CA ILE A 51 13.69 3.11 6.21
C ILE A 51 12.40 2.30 6.06
N LEU A 52 12.02 1.96 4.82
CA LEU A 52 10.80 1.22 4.53
C LEU A 52 10.92 -0.17 5.15
N THR A 53 9.92 -0.58 5.91
CA THR A 53 9.89 -1.90 6.54
C THR A 53 8.81 -2.78 5.90
N PRO A 54 8.93 -4.12 5.99
CA PRO A 54 7.88 -5.03 5.52
C PRO A 54 6.51 -4.72 6.14
N GLU A 55 6.46 -4.33 7.41
CA GLU A 55 5.23 -4.03 8.14
C GLU A 55 4.50 -2.84 7.52
N LEU A 56 5.23 -1.78 7.15
CA LEU A 56 4.64 -0.61 6.47
C LEU A 56 4.07 -0.97 5.10
N VAL A 57 4.71 -1.89 4.38
CA VAL A 57 4.21 -2.39 3.09
C VAL A 57 2.96 -3.26 3.28
N ASP A 58 2.92 -4.07 4.34
CA ASP A 58 1.74 -4.86 4.70
C ASP A 58 0.56 -3.98 5.17
N ASP A 59 0.81 -2.89 5.89
CA ASP A 59 -0.23 -1.93 6.28
C ASP A 59 -0.90 -1.30 5.05
N VAL A 60 -0.11 -0.95 4.03
CA VAL A 60 -0.64 -0.46 2.74
C VAL A 60 -1.45 -1.53 2.04
N ARG A 61 -1.01 -2.80 2.05
CA ARG A 61 -1.77 -3.92 1.50
C ARG A 61 -3.12 -4.08 2.19
N LEU A 62 -3.15 -4.02 3.52
CA LEU A 62 -4.38 -4.14 4.31
C LEU A 62 -5.33 -2.98 4.05
N ALA A 63 -4.81 -1.75 3.94
CA ALA A 63 -5.62 -0.59 3.59
C ALA A 63 -6.19 -0.69 2.17
N LEU A 64 -5.41 -1.21 1.21
CA LEU A 64 -5.89 -1.49 -0.15
C LEU A 64 -7.00 -2.55 -0.15
N ASP A 65 -6.81 -3.64 0.59
CA ASP A 65 -7.78 -4.73 0.69
C ASP A 65 -9.12 -4.24 1.28
N LYS A 66 -9.11 -3.25 2.19
CA LYS A 66 -10.33 -2.61 2.74
C LYS A 66 -11.03 -1.70 1.75
N LEU A 67 -10.29 -1.11 0.81
CA LEU A 67 -10.85 -0.28 -0.26
C LEU A 67 -11.51 -1.11 -1.36
N GLU A 68 -11.05 -2.34 -1.56
CA GLU A 68 -11.74 -3.26 -2.44
C GLU A 68 -13.13 -3.55 -1.85
N PRO A 69 -14.22 -3.34 -2.61
CA PRO A 69 -15.54 -3.76 -2.16
C PRO A 69 -15.52 -5.27 -2.07
N THR A 70 -15.28 -5.78 -0.85
CA THR A 70 -15.40 -7.18 -0.42
C THR A 70 -15.32 -8.15 -1.60
N ARG A 71 -14.11 -8.45 -2.07
CA ARG A 71 -13.92 -9.51 -3.07
C ARG A 71 -14.63 -10.73 -2.51
N ALA A 72 -15.74 -11.11 -3.16
CA ALA A 72 -16.70 -12.07 -2.67
C ALA A 72 -15.97 -13.29 -2.06
N MET A 73 -16.20 -13.53 -0.77
CA MET A 73 -15.90 -14.83 -0.17
C MET A 73 -16.58 -15.89 -1.04
N PRO A 74 -15.87 -16.87 -1.62
CA PRO A 74 -16.55 -18.03 -2.16
C PRO A 74 -17.19 -18.77 -0.98
N LEU A 75 -18.52 -18.93 -1.07
CA LEU A 75 -19.30 -19.84 -0.23
C LEU A 75 -18.77 -21.28 -0.34
#